data_AF-A0A6A1VUS2-F1
#
_entry.id   AF-A0A6A1VUS2-F1
#
_cell.length_a   1.000
_cell.length_b   1.000
_cell.length_c   1.000
_cell.angle_alpha   90.00
_cell.angle_beta   90.00
_cell.angle_gamma   90.00
#
_symmetry.space_group_name_H-M   'P 1'
#
loop_
_entity.id
_entity.type
_entity.pdbx_description
1 polymer ?
#
loop_
_entity_poly.entity_id
_entity_poly.type
_entity_poly.pdbx_seq_one_letter_code
_entity_poly.pdbx_strand_id
1 'polypeptide(L)'
;MDSLLQGLEPLPTTVFFMIVPLLFLLGLVFRLRRRLPYPPGPKGLPIVGNMAMMDQLTHRGLAKLAKQYGGLFHLRIGYLHMVAVSNPDVARQVLQAQDNIFSNRPATIAIKYLTYDRADMAFANYGPFWRQMRKLCVVKLFSRKRAESWDSVRDEVDAIVRVVAANTGKPVNIGEMVFALTRNIIYRAAFGSLSHEGQDEFIGILQEFSKLFGAFNIADFIPWLSWFDPQGLNQRLFKARQSLDGFIDHIIDDHMQKKEKNHGLVKDNDDTDMVDDLLAFYSEEAKGSASDDSIKLTRDNIKAIIMDVMFGGTETVASAIEWAMAELMRSPEDLKRVQQELSEVVGLDRRIEESDFEKLTYLKCSLKETLRLHPPIPLLLHETSEDAEVAGYYIPAKSRVMINAWAIGRDENSWEDPDTFKPSRFLRDGVPDFKGSNFEFIPFGSGRRSCPGMQLGLFALDLAVSHLLHCFTWELPDGMKPSELDMNDVFGLTAPRATRLIAIPTKRVVCRLG
;
A
#
# COMPACT_ATOMS: atom_id res chain seq x y z
N MET A 1 -56.97 -48.50 0.99
CA MET A 1 -56.25 -47.25 1.29
C MET A 1 -55.83 -47.31 2.76
N ASP A 2 -55.19 -48.42 3.16
CA ASP A 2 -55.00 -48.78 4.58
C ASP A 2 -53.62 -49.42 4.87
N SER A 3 -52.67 -49.40 3.93
CA SER A 3 -51.35 -50.02 4.14
C SER A 3 -50.16 -49.02 4.13
N LEU A 4 -50.43 -47.72 4.22
CA LEU A 4 -49.38 -46.68 4.23
C LEU A 4 -49.26 -45.92 5.57
N LEU A 5 -50.05 -46.29 6.60
CA LEU A 5 -50.07 -45.61 7.91
C LEU A 5 -49.61 -46.48 9.09
N GLN A 6 -48.94 -47.62 8.85
CA GLN A 6 -48.49 -48.54 9.91
C GLN A 6 -46.96 -48.56 10.13
N GLY A 7 -46.22 -47.56 9.64
CA GLY A 7 -44.75 -47.52 9.69
C GLY A 7 -44.14 -46.42 10.58
N LEU A 8 -44.89 -45.81 11.49
CA LEU A 8 -44.38 -44.82 12.43
C LEU A 8 -44.56 -45.34 13.85
N GLU A 9 -43.59 -46.11 14.34
CA GLU A 9 -43.47 -46.36 15.77
C GLU A 9 -43.39 -45.00 16.49
N PRO A 10 -44.16 -44.79 17.58
CA PRO A 10 -44.03 -43.57 18.35
C PRO A 10 -42.61 -43.52 18.90
N LEU A 11 -41.85 -42.50 18.48
CA LEU A 11 -40.54 -42.19 19.05
C LEU A 11 -40.66 -42.34 20.57
N PRO A 12 -39.89 -43.25 21.20
CA PRO A 12 -40.15 -43.62 22.58
C PRO A 12 -40.13 -42.35 23.44
N THR A 13 -41.15 -42.14 24.25
CA THR A 13 -41.30 -40.93 25.09
C THR A 13 -40.04 -40.64 25.91
N THR A 14 -39.26 -41.67 26.24
CA THR A 14 -37.94 -41.62 26.87
C THR A 14 -36.90 -40.82 26.08
N VAL A 15 -36.94 -40.84 24.74
CA VAL A 15 -36.06 -40.05 23.86
C VAL A 15 -36.38 -38.57 23.98
N PHE A 16 -37.67 -38.20 24.05
CA PHE A 16 -38.10 -36.81 24.23
C PHE A 16 -37.66 -36.26 25.60
N PHE A 17 -37.76 -37.07 26.66
CA PHE A 17 -37.30 -36.72 28.01
C PHE A 17 -35.77 -36.60 28.13
N MET A 18 -34.98 -37.16 27.21
CA MET A 18 -33.52 -37.01 27.16
C MET A 18 -33.08 -35.85 26.29
N ILE A 19 -33.80 -35.57 25.19
CA ILE A 19 -33.48 -34.48 24.25
C ILE A 19 -33.71 -33.10 24.89
N VAL A 20 -34.82 -32.90 25.62
CA VAL A 20 -35.16 -31.59 26.19
C VAL A 20 -34.13 -31.12 27.25
N PRO A 21 -33.71 -31.95 28.24
CA PRO A 21 -32.63 -31.58 29.15
C PRO A 21 -31.29 -31.42 28.43
N LEU A 22 -30.98 -32.24 27.42
CA LEU A 22 -29.73 -32.11 26.66
C LEU A 22 -29.69 -30.79 25.88
N LEU A 23 -30.78 -30.40 25.22
CA LEU A 23 -30.91 -29.11 24.54
C LEU A 23 -30.91 -27.94 25.52
N PHE A 24 -31.51 -28.10 26.70
CA PHE A 24 -31.46 -27.11 27.76
C PHE A 24 -30.04 -26.96 28.33
N LEU A 25 -29.32 -28.05 28.55
CA LEU A 25 -27.96 -28.07 29.07
C LEU A 25 -26.95 -27.60 28.03
N LEU A 26 -27.13 -27.95 26.75
CA LEU A 26 -26.44 -27.32 25.62
C LEU A 26 -26.74 -25.82 25.58
N GLY A 27 -28.00 -25.41 25.68
CA GLY A 27 -28.40 -24.00 25.74
C GLY A 27 -27.77 -23.27 26.93
N LEU A 28 -27.67 -23.92 28.09
CA LEU A 28 -27.03 -23.39 29.30
C LEU A 28 -25.51 -23.27 29.12
N VAL A 29 -24.85 -24.29 28.54
CA VAL A 29 -23.42 -24.30 28.20
C VAL A 29 -23.11 -23.24 27.14
N PHE A 30 -23.98 -23.05 26.14
CA PHE A 30 -23.89 -21.99 25.14
C PHE A 30 -24.13 -20.60 25.74
N ARG A 31 -24.99 -20.47 26.76
CA ARG A 31 -25.16 -19.21 27.53
C ARG A 31 -24.02 -18.94 28.52
N LEU A 32 -23.41 -19.99 29.08
CA LEU A 32 -22.30 -19.92 30.03
C LEU A 32 -20.95 -19.67 29.33
N ARG A 33 -20.78 -20.14 28.09
CA ARG A 33 -19.76 -19.59 27.19
C ARG A 33 -20.16 -18.15 26.85
N ARG A 34 -19.75 -17.21 27.69
CA ARG A 34 -19.77 -15.77 27.37
C ARG A 34 -18.94 -15.57 26.11
N ARG A 35 -19.57 -15.63 24.94
CA ARG A 35 -18.95 -15.14 23.72
C ARG A 35 -18.82 -13.64 23.89
N LEU A 36 -17.60 -13.14 23.80
CA LEU A 36 -17.37 -11.71 23.80
C LEU A 36 -18.24 -11.09 22.69
N PRO A 37 -18.81 -9.89 22.92
CA PRO A 37 -19.60 -9.23 21.90
C PRO A 37 -18.72 -8.87 20.70
N TYR A 38 -19.35 -8.67 19.54
CA TYR A 38 -18.69 -7.96 18.45
C TYR A 38 -18.41 -6.51 18.86
N PRO A 39 -17.40 -5.86 18.25
CA PRO A 39 -17.24 -4.42 18.38
C PRO A 39 -18.56 -3.67 18.08
N PRO A 40 -18.76 -2.46 18.65
CA PRO A 40 -19.91 -1.63 18.33
C PRO A 40 -19.94 -1.31 16.82
N GLY A 41 -21.10 -0.95 16.26
CA GLY A 41 -21.19 -0.61 14.85
C GLY A 41 -22.61 -0.38 14.36
N PRO A 42 -22.79 0.14 13.14
CA PRO A 42 -24.11 0.38 12.57
C PRO A 42 -24.84 -0.94 12.33
N LYS A 43 -26.14 -0.95 12.65
CA LYS A 43 -26.98 -2.13 12.49
C LYS A 43 -27.22 -2.40 10.99
N GLY A 44 -26.77 -3.54 10.51
CA GLY A 44 -27.02 -4.00 9.14
C GLY A 44 -28.39 -4.66 8.98
N LEU A 45 -28.92 -4.65 7.76
CA LEU A 45 -30.12 -5.40 7.39
C LEU A 45 -29.82 -6.91 7.35
N PRO A 46 -30.85 -7.79 7.47
CA PRO A 46 -30.67 -9.22 7.28
C PRO A 46 -30.03 -9.53 5.91
N ILE A 47 -29.11 -10.50 5.87
CA ILE A 47 -28.41 -11.00 4.68
C ILE A 47 -27.45 -10.00 4.03
N VAL A 48 -27.88 -8.78 3.70
CA VAL A 48 -27.05 -7.77 3.02
C VAL A 48 -26.15 -6.97 3.98
N GLY A 49 -26.52 -6.88 5.26
CA GLY A 49 -25.77 -6.12 6.26
C GLY A 49 -25.79 -4.61 5.98
N ASN A 50 -24.63 -3.99 5.96
CA ASN A 50 -24.36 -2.56 5.79
C ASN A 50 -23.98 -2.21 4.34
N MET A 51 -24.33 -3.03 3.34
CA MET A 51 -24.00 -2.77 1.92
C MET A 51 -24.46 -1.40 1.42
N ALA A 52 -25.53 -0.84 1.97
CA ALA A 52 -26.01 0.50 1.60
C ALA A 52 -25.05 1.64 2.00
N MET A 53 -24.03 1.35 2.82
CA MET A 53 -23.02 2.32 3.27
C MET A 53 -21.67 2.09 2.57
N MET A 54 -21.64 1.36 1.46
CA MET A 54 -20.39 0.96 0.83
C MET A 54 -19.57 2.13 0.27
N ASP A 55 -20.26 3.15 -0.22
CA ASP A 55 -19.72 4.44 -0.63
C ASP A 55 -19.01 5.18 0.53
N GLN A 56 -19.39 4.86 1.78
CA GLN A 56 -18.78 5.42 2.98
C GLN A 56 -17.59 4.59 3.49
N LEU A 57 -17.26 3.45 2.89
CA LEU A 57 -16.11 2.61 3.31
C LEU A 57 -14.77 3.16 2.78
N THR A 58 -14.64 4.48 2.74
CA THR A 58 -13.42 5.22 2.44
C THR A 58 -12.66 5.53 3.74
N HIS A 59 -11.39 5.95 3.65
CA HIS A 59 -10.63 6.38 4.83
C HIS A 59 -11.32 7.51 5.58
N ARG A 60 -11.91 8.48 4.88
CA ARG A 60 -12.66 9.59 5.47
C ARG A 60 -14.01 9.14 6.02
N GLY A 61 -14.73 8.28 5.32
CA GLY A 61 -16.04 7.77 5.77
C GLY A 61 -15.92 6.86 7.00
N LEU A 62 -14.93 5.96 7.02
CA LEU A 62 -14.60 5.15 8.19
C LEU A 62 -14.15 6.02 9.38
N ALA A 63 -13.41 7.11 9.14
CA ALA A 63 -13.06 8.06 10.20
C ALA A 63 -14.31 8.75 10.79
N LYS A 64 -15.30 9.12 9.96
CA LYS A 64 -16.59 9.66 10.45
C LYS A 64 -17.35 8.63 11.29
N LEU A 65 -17.37 7.37 10.87
CA LEU A 65 -18.00 6.29 11.65
C LEU A 65 -17.24 6.03 12.96
N ALA A 66 -15.92 6.14 12.97
CA ALA A 66 -15.12 6.00 14.19
C ALA A 66 -15.49 7.06 15.25
N LYS A 67 -15.84 8.29 14.84
CA LYS A 67 -16.36 9.32 15.77
C LYS A 67 -17.68 8.94 16.41
N GLN A 68 -18.50 8.10 15.76
CA GLN A 68 -19.81 7.68 16.25
C GLN A 68 -19.74 6.38 17.09
N TYR A 69 -18.94 5.41 16.66
CA TYR A 69 -18.91 4.06 17.25
C TYR A 69 -17.64 3.78 18.07
N GLY A 70 -16.67 4.68 18.06
CA GLY A 70 -15.36 4.51 18.68
C GLY A 70 -14.30 4.01 17.70
N GLY A 71 -13.03 4.04 18.12
CA GLY A 71 -11.87 3.70 17.28
C GLY A 71 -11.72 2.21 16.91
N LEU A 72 -12.66 1.36 17.32
CA LEU A 72 -12.79 -0.04 16.91
C LEU A 72 -14.27 -0.34 16.70
N PHE A 73 -14.69 -0.61 15.46
CA PHE A 73 -16.08 -0.88 15.15
C PHE A 73 -16.27 -1.98 14.10
N HIS A 74 -17.43 -2.64 14.16
CA HIS A 74 -17.80 -3.78 13.33
C HIS A 74 -18.83 -3.39 12.27
N LEU A 75 -18.67 -3.96 11.09
CA LEU A 75 -19.60 -3.87 9.97
C LEU A 75 -19.79 -5.26 9.40
N ARG A 76 -20.97 -5.49 8.80
CA ARG A 76 -21.24 -6.70 8.04
C ARG A 76 -21.57 -6.34 6.61
N ILE A 77 -20.85 -6.84 5.62
CA ILE A 77 -21.18 -6.63 4.21
C ILE A 77 -21.50 -7.99 3.61
N GLY A 78 -22.78 -8.28 3.38
CA GLY A 78 -23.22 -9.62 3.02
C GLY A 78 -22.88 -10.64 4.12
N TYR A 79 -22.09 -11.64 3.74
CA TYR A 79 -21.59 -12.67 4.66
C TYR A 79 -20.28 -12.33 5.35
N LEU A 80 -19.66 -11.22 4.97
CA LEU A 80 -18.33 -10.86 5.39
C LEU A 80 -18.35 -10.00 6.64
N HIS A 81 -17.54 -10.39 7.64
CA HIS A 81 -17.24 -9.57 8.79
C HIS A 81 -16.15 -8.57 8.41
N MET A 82 -16.40 -7.29 8.68
CA MET A 82 -15.43 -6.22 8.55
C MET A 82 -15.25 -5.52 9.88
N VAL A 83 -14.01 -5.16 10.19
CA VAL A 83 -13.63 -4.44 11.40
C VAL A 83 -12.77 -3.26 10.99
N ALA A 84 -13.14 -2.07 11.43
CA ALA A 84 -12.36 -0.87 11.20
C ALA A 84 -11.63 -0.48 12.49
N VAL A 85 -10.35 -0.15 12.36
CA VAL A 85 -9.47 0.27 13.44
C VAL A 85 -8.97 1.68 13.15
N SER A 86 -9.18 2.61 14.07
CA SER A 86 -8.78 4.01 13.95
C SER A 86 -8.14 4.55 15.23
N ASN A 87 -7.79 3.66 16.17
CA ASN A 87 -7.12 3.99 17.42
C ASN A 87 -5.71 3.37 17.44
N PRO A 88 -4.67 4.12 17.87
CA PRO A 88 -3.28 3.62 17.93
C PRO A 88 -3.09 2.36 18.78
N ASP A 89 -3.72 2.28 19.96
CA ASP A 89 -3.56 1.14 20.87
C ASP A 89 -4.17 -0.14 20.31
N VAL A 90 -5.32 -0.02 19.66
CA VAL A 90 -5.96 -1.12 18.95
C VAL A 90 -5.11 -1.54 17.74
N ALA A 91 -4.56 -0.57 17.00
CA ALA A 91 -3.65 -0.86 15.90
C ALA A 91 -2.39 -1.62 16.38
N ARG A 92 -1.85 -1.28 17.56
CA ARG A 92 -0.75 -2.02 18.20
C ARG A 92 -1.11 -3.47 18.51
N GLN A 93 -2.30 -3.70 19.06
CA GLN A 93 -2.78 -5.06 19.33
C GLN A 93 -2.86 -5.89 18.05
N VAL A 94 -3.40 -5.32 16.98
CA VAL A 94 -3.61 -5.99 15.69
C VAL A 94 -2.29 -6.22 14.93
N LEU A 95 -1.45 -5.19 14.81
CA LEU A 95 -0.27 -5.21 13.94
C LEU A 95 0.98 -5.76 14.60
N GLN A 96 1.05 -5.78 15.94
CA GLN A 96 2.24 -6.21 16.66
C GLN A 96 1.94 -7.35 17.65
N ALA A 97 1.02 -7.14 18.59
CA ALA A 97 0.79 -8.12 19.66
C ALA A 97 0.22 -9.44 19.14
N GLN A 98 -0.67 -9.38 18.14
CA GLN A 98 -1.33 -10.53 17.52
C GLN A 98 -1.01 -10.62 16.02
N ASP A 99 0.19 -10.18 15.63
CA ASP A 99 0.57 -10.07 14.22
C ASP A 99 0.50 -11.41 13.47
N ASN A 100 0.64 -12.55 14.16
CA ASN A 100 0.47 -13.89 13.61
C ASN A 100 -0.97 -14.18 13.15
N ILE A 101 -1.96 -13.61 13.82
CA ILE A 101 -3.39 -13.82 13.52
C ILE A 101 -3.84 -12.86 12.41
N PHE A 102 -3.43 -11.60 12.49
CA PHE A 102 -3.89 -10.54 11.60
C PHE A 102 -3.02 -10.35 10.35
N SER A 103 -2.02 -11.19 10.12
CA SER A 103 -1.12 -11.03 8.95
C SER A 103 -1.63 -11.67 7.67
N ASN A 104 -2.83 -12.23 7.59
CA ASN A 104 -3.39 -12.62 6.29
C ASN A 104 -3.89 -11.41 5.51
N ARG A 105 -4.19 -11.61 4.22
CA ARG A 105 -4.66 -10.56 3.33
C ARG A 105 -6.01 -10.94 2.75
N PRO A 106 -6.99 -10.03 2.78
CA PRO A 106 -8.25 -10.29 2.13
C PRO A 106 -8.02 -10.31 0.62
N ALA A 107 -8.63 -11.29 -0.06
CA ALA A 107 -8.63 -11.36 -1.51
C ALA A 107 -10.04 -11.26 -2.05
N THR A 108 -10.25 -10.27 -2.90
CA THR A 108 -11.40 -10.24 -3.82
C THR A 108 -11.15 -11.21 -4.97
N ILE A 109 -12.19 -11.49 -5.75
CA ILE A 109 -12.10 -12.24 -7.00
C ILE A 109 -11.07 -11.58 -7.94
N ALA A 110 -11.07 -10.24 -8.00
CA ALA A 110 -10.12 -9.47 -8.80
C ALA A 110 -8.68 -9.70 -8.36
N ILE A 111 -8.39 -9.55 -7.05
CA ILE A 111 -7.07 -9.81 -6.47
C ILE A 111 -6.65 -11.24 -6.78
N LYS A 112 -7.48 -12.22 -6.44
CA LYS A 112 -7.17 -13.65 -6.63
C LYS A 112 -6.84 -13.96 -8.09
N TYR A 113 -7.60 -13.41 -9.04
CA TYR A 113 -7.42 -13.69 -10.46
C TYR A 113 -6.17 -13.01 -11.04
N LEU A 114 -6.00 -11.71 -10.78
CA LEU A 114 -4.89 -10.91 -11.34
C LEU A 114 -3.53 -11.22 -10.71
N THR A 115 -3.50 -11.79 -9.49
CA THR A 115 -2.28 -12.18 -8.78
C THR A 115 -2.03 -13.69 -8.80
N TYR A 116 -2.61 -14.42 -9.76
CA TYR A 116 -2.37 -15.86 -9.96
C TYR A 116 -2.65 -16.70 -8.69
N ASP A 117 -3.81 -16.50 -8.07
CA ASP A 117 -4.20 -17.06 -6.78
C ASP A 117 -3.28 -16.67 -5.61
N ARG A 118 -2.92 -15.38 -5.56
CA ARG A 118 -2.01 -14.81 -4.54
C ARG A 118 -0.62 -15.45 -4.55
N ALA A 119 -0.09 -15.61 -5.77
CA ALA A 119 1.28 -15.99 -6.04
C ALA A 119 2.28 -14.83 -5.87
N ASP A 120 1.81 -13.70 -5.34
CA ASP A 120 2.52 -12.45 -5.13
C ASP A 120 3.03 -12.31 -3.67
N MET A 121 3.63 -11.18 -3.32
CA MET A 121 4.05 -10.86 -1.95
C MET A 121 3.00 -10.01 -1.22
N ALA A 122 2.30 -9.11 -1.91
CA ALA A 122 1.42 -8.11 -1.31
C ALA A 122 0.13 -8.73 -0.72
N PHE A 123 -0.48 -9.68 -1.44
CA PHE A 123 -1.76 -10.33 -1.16
C PHE A 123 -1.66 -11.81 -0.75
N ALA A 124 -0.48 -12.44 -0.85
CA ALA A 124 -0.27 -13.77 -0.28
C ALA A 124 -0.56 -13.81 1.22
N ASN A 125 -1.17 -14.90 1.69
CA ASN A 125 -1.37 -15.15 3.12
C ASN A 125 -0.04 -15.34 3.85
N TYR A 126 -0.04 -15.07 5.15
CA TYR A 126 1.17 -15.21 5.93
C TYR A 126 1.56 -16.69 6.02
N GLY A 127 2.83 -16.98 5.73
CA GLY A 127 3.31 -18.35 5.72
C GLY A 127 4.74 -18.47 5.20
N PRO A 128 5.24 -19.71 5.03
CA PRO A 128 6.54 -19.97 4.42
C PRO A 128 6.76 -19.24 3.08
N PHE A 129 5.80 -19.31 2.16
CA PHE A 129 5.88 -18.70 0.84
C PHE A 129 6.08 -17.18 0.93
N TRP A 130 5.17 -16.50 1.61
CA TRP A 130 5.26 -15.06 1.79
C TRP A 130 6.58 -14.62 2.45
N ARG A 131 7.09 -15.37 3.44
CA ARG A 131 8.38 -15.05 4.08
C ARG A 131 9.54 -15.15 3.10
N GLN A 132 9.55 -16.16 2.23
CA GLN A 132 10.58 -16.33 1.20
C GLN A 132 10.50 -15.20 0.18
N MET A 133 9.30 -14.86 -0.32
CA MET A 133 9.11 -13.78 -1.30
C MET A 133 9.53 -12.43 -0.73
N ARG A 134 9.12 -12.14 0.52
CA ARG A 134 9.55 -10.92 1.22
C ARG A 134 11.06 -10.86 1.38
N LYS A 135 11.69 -11.95 1.81
CA LYS A 135 13.16 -12.00 1.96
C LYS A 135 13.85 -11.75 0.64
N LEU A 136 13.38 -12.36 -0.44
CA LEU A 136 13.92 -12.19 -1.78
C LEU A 136 13.84 -10.72 -2.22
N CYS A 137 12.67 -10.08 -2.14
CA CYS A 137 12.49 -8.68 -2.50
C CYS A 137 13.36 -7.74 -1.64
N VAL A 138 13.39 -7.95 -0.32
CA VAL A 138 14.19 -7.11 0.59
C VAL A 138 15.70 -7.24 0.30
N VAL A 139 16.18 -8.44 0.02
CA VAL A 139 17.61 -8.68 -0.20
C VAL A 139 18.05 -8.24 -1.59
N LYS A 140 17.25 -8.54 -2.62
CA LYS A 140 17.63 -8.37 -4.03
C LYS A 140 17.26 -7.01 -4.60
N LEU A 141 16.17 -6.41 -4.14
CA LEU A 141 15.66 -5.14 -4.69
C LEU A 141 15.80 -3.97 -3.72
N PHE A 142 15.35 -4.12 -2.48
CA PHE A 142 15.25 -2.99 -1.54
C PHE A 142 16.49 -2.77 -0.67
N SER A 143 17.52 -3.60 -0.83
CA SER A 143 18.75 -3.54 -0.05
C SER A 143 19.65 -2.40 -0.50
N ARG A 144 20.28 -1.69 0.45
CA ARG A 144 21.36 -0.71 0.16
C ARG A 144 22.56 -1.30 -0.57
N LYS A 145 22.72 -2.62 -0.56
CA LYS A 145 23.80 -3.30 -1.29
C LYS A 145 23.55 -3.36 -2.80
N ARG A 146 22.34 -3.07 -3.28
CA ARG A 146 22.00 -3.07 -4.70
C ARG A 146 22.20 -1.66 -5.27
N ALA A 147 23.44 -1.32 -5.61
CA ALA A 147 23.82 0.02 -6.06
C ALA A 147 22.88 0.55 -7.16
N GLU A 148 22.57 -0.28 -8.16
CA GLU A 148 21.68 0.04 -9.28
C GLU A 148 20.34 0.65 -8.88
N SER A 149 19.65 0.11 -7.85
CA SER A 149 18.35 0.66 -7.42
C SER A 149 18.48 2.03 -6.77
N TRP A 150 19.64 2.35 -6.19
CA TRP A 150 19.91 3.65 -5.58
C TRP A 150 20.46 4.62 -6.64
N ASP A 151 21.25 4.13 -7.58
CA ASP A 151 21.74 4.89 -8.74
C ASP A 151 20.60 5.30 -9.68
N SER A 152 19.59 4.44 -9.88
CA SER A 152 18.40 4.81 -10.65
C SER A 152 17.68 6.01 -10.04
N VAL A 153 17.59 6.09 -8.71
CA VAL A 153 17.03 7.25 -8.01
C VAL A 153 17.86 8.51 -8.26
N ARG A 154 19.20 8.42 -8.18
CA ARG A 154 20.10 9.56 -8.42
C ARG A 154 19.95 10.09 -9.85
N ASP A 155 20.05 9.19 -10.83
CA ASP A 155 20.04 9.55 -12.24
C ASP A 155 18.69 10.15 -12.67
N GLU A 156 17.58 9.59 -12.20
CA GLU A 156 16.25 10.10 -12.54
C GLU A 156 15.93 11.41 -11.81
N VAL A 157 16.43 11.62 -10.58
CA VAL A 157 16.35 12.93 -9.91
C VAL A 157 17.25 13.97 -10.60
N ASP A 158 18.36 13.56 -11.18
CA ASP A 158 19.15 14.45 -12.03
C ASP A 158 18.41 14.82 -13.32
N ALA A 159 17.74 13.85 -13.94
CA ALA A 159 16.92 14.07 -15.13
C ALA A 159 15.75 15.03 -14.86
N ILE A 160 15.02 14.86 -13.75
CA ILE A 160 13.89 15.76 -13.41
C ILE A 160 14.39 17.18 -13.15
N VAL A 161 15.54 17.36 -12.49
CA VAL A 161 16.14 18.70 -12.28
C VAL A 161 16.45 19.37 -13.61
N ARG A 162 17.00 18.65 -14.60
CA ARG A 162 17.24 19.18 -15.94
C ARG A 162 15.94 19.57 -16.65
N VAL A 163 14.90 18.74 -16.55
CA VAL A 163 13.57 19.02 -17.13
C VAL A 163 12.96 20.29 -16.53
N VAL A 164 13.01 20.43 -15.20
CA VAL A 164 12.51 21.63 -14.51
C VAL A 164 13.32 22.87 -14.91
N ALA A 165 14.66 22.75 -14.98
CA ALA A 165 15.52 23.85 -15.40
C ALA A 165 15.19 24.34 -16.82
N ALA A 166 14.93 23.42 -17.75
CA ALA A 166 14.52 23.75 -19.12
C ALA A 166 13.13 24.41 -19.22
N ASN A 167 12.28 24.23 -18.19
CA ASN A 167 10.93 24.80 -18.11
C ASN A 167 10.82 25.95 -17.08
N THR A 168 11.94 26.55 -16.70
CA THR A 168 11.96 27.74 -15.83
C THR A 168 11.04 28.83 -16.37
N GLY A 169 10.18 29.39 -15.51
CA GLY A 169 9.22 30.43 -15.85
C GLY A 169 7.96 29.94 -16.57
N LYS A 170 7.78 28.63 -16.77
CA LYS A 170 6.58 28.03 -17.37
C LYS A 170 5.85 27.14 -16.36
N PRO A 171 4.51 27.01 -16.44
CA PRO A 171 3.78 26.03 -15.63
C PRO A 171 4.26 24.60 -15.90
N VAL A 172 4.58 23.87 -14.83
CA VAL A 172 4.97 22.46 -14.86
C VAL A 172 3.95 21.66 -14.04
N ASN A 173 3.47 20.57 -14.61
CA ASN A 173 2.64 19.59 -13.89
C ASN A 173 3.55 18.72 -13.03
N ILE A 174 3.68 19.08 -11.74
CA ILE A 174 4.52 18.35 -10.79
C ILE A 174 4.05 16.92 -10.64
N GLY A 175 2.74 16.68 -10.57
CA GLY A 175 2.18 15.34 -10.37
C GLY A 175 2.53 14.36 -11.50
N GLU A 176 2.38 14.76 -12.76
CA GLU A 176 2.81 13.95 -13.91
C GLU A 176 4.33 13.73 -13.93
N MET A 177 5.09 14.78 -13.60
CA MET A 177 6.54 14.76 -13.59
C MET A 177 7.10 13.79 -12.54
N VAL A 178 6.57 13.80 -11.31
CA VAL A 178 7.02 12.89 -10.23
C VAL A 178 6.49 11.47 -10.40
N PHE A 179 5.35 11.30 -11.08
CA PHE A 179 4.88 9.99 -11.52
C PHE A 179 5.84 9.38 -12.56
N ALA A 180 6.27 10.16 -13.56
CA ALA A 180 7.26 9.71 -14.54
C ALA A 180 8.61 9.37 -13.88
N LEU A 181 9.09 10.19 -12.94
CA LEU A 181 10.29 9.94 -12.15
C LEU A 181 10.24 8.58 -11.45
N THR A 182 9.21 8.34 -10.65
CA THR A 182 9.10 7.11 -9.85
C THR A 182 8.84 5.87 -10.70
N ARG A 183 8.11 6.02 -11.82
CA ARG A 183 7.98 4.98 -12.83
C ARG A 183 9.35 4.60 -13.39
N ASN A 184 10.15 5.57 -13.83
CA ASN A 184 11.47 5.30 -14.42
C ASN A 184 12.44 4.67 -13.40
N ILE A 185 12.44 5.15 -12.15
CA ILE A 185 13.24 4.58 -11.05
C ILE A 185 12.95 3.09 -10.90
N ILE A 186 11.68 2.72 -10.80
CA ILE A 186 11.27 1.33 -10.59
C ILE A 186 11.48 0.51 -11.86
N TYR A 187 11.20 1.06 -13.04
CA TYR A 187 11.44 0.39 -14.31
C TYR A 187 12.91 -0.01 -14.47
N ARG A 188 13.83 0.91 -14.17
CA ARG A 188 15.27 0.65 -14.19
C ARG A 188 15.68 -0.32 -13.09
N ALA A 189 15.21 -0.12 -11.86
CA ALA A 189 15.55 -1.02 -10.74
C ALA A 189 15.00 -2.46 -10.93
N ALA A 190 13.88 -2.62 -11.63
CA ALA A 190 13.23 -3.90 -11.86
C ALA A 190 13.76 -4.62 -13.11
N PHE A 191 14.02 -3.89 -14.21
CA PHE A 191 14.27 -4.45 -15.54
C PHE A 191 15.62 -4.07 -16.17
N GLY A 192 16.47 -3.34 -15.45
CA GLY A 192 17.82 -2.95 -15.88
C GLY A 192 17.89 -2.06 -17.13
N SER A 193 16.76 -1.71 -17.76
CA SER A 193 16.71 -1.03 -19.05
C SER A 193 16.22 0.41 -18.93
N LEU A 194 16.89 1.30 -19.67
CA LEU A 194 16.46 2.69 -19.91
C LEU A 194 15.45 2.79 -21.06
N SER A 195 14.97 1.65 -21.60
CA SER A 195 14.07 1.68 -22.75
C SER A 195 12.72 2.28 -22.36
N HIS A 196 12.32 3.32 -23.09
CA HIS A 196 10.98 3.89 -22.99
C HIS A 196 9.92 3.02 -23.70
N GLU A 197 10.34 2.00 -24.46
CA GLU A 197 9.42 1.08 -25.13
C GLU A 197 8.60 0.29 -24.09
N GLY A 198 7.28 0.26 -24.26
CA GLY A 198 6.35 -0.46 -23.38
C GLY A 198 5.91 0.29 -22.11
N GLN A 199 6.47 1.47 -21.79
CA GLN A 199 6.08 2.21 -20.59
C GLN A 199 4.61 2.67 -20.60
N ASP A 200 4.09 3.09 -21.76
CA ASP A 200 2.69 3.52 -21.90
C ASP A 200 1.71 2.34 -21.77
N GLU A 201 2.06 1.19 -22.34
CA GLU A 201 1.30 -0.06 -22.18
C GLU A 201 1.22 -0.45 -20.70
N PHE A 202 2.38 -0.39 -20.02
CA PHE A 202 2.48 -0.67 -18.60
C PHE A 202 1.66 0.30 -17.72
N ILE A 203 1.67 1.59 -18.01
CA ILE A 203 0.81 2.56 -17.30
C ILE A 203 -0.67 2.20 -17.47
N GLY A 204 -1.08 1.83 -18.68
CA GLY A 204 -2.43 1.35 -18.95
C GLY A 204 -2.79 0.13 -18.09
N ILE A 205 -1.87 -0.82 -17.96
CA ILE A 205 -2.03 -2.01 -17.10
C ILE A 205 -2.16 -1.60 -15.63
N LEU A 206 -1.26 -0.77 -15.09
CA LEU A 206 -1.33 -0.30 -13.69
C LEU A 206 -2.66 0.38 -13.37
N GLN A 207 -3.12 1.26 -14.26
CA GLN A 207 -4.37 2.01 -14.06
C GLN A 207 -5.58 1.09 -14.07
N GLU A 208 -5.62 0.10 -14.97
CA GLU A 208 -6.73 -0.85 -15.02
C GLU A 208 -6.71 -1.81 -13.81
N PHE A 209 -5.55 -2.27 -13.36
CA PHE A 209 -5.42 -3.06 -12.14
C PHE A 209 -5.88 -2.28 -10.91
N SER A 210 -5.47 -1.01 -10.80
CA SER A 210 -5.90 -0.12 -9.71
C SER A 210 -7.44 0.00 -9.66
N LYS A 211 -8.08 0.23 -10.82
CA LYS A 211 -9.55 0.28 -10.94
C LYS A 211 -10.20 -1.06 -10.57
N LEU A 212 -9.66 -2.19 -11.01
CA LEU A 212 -10.23 -3.52 -10.76
C LEU A 212 -10.07 -3.95 -9.29
N PHE A 213 -8.96 -3.62 -8.63
CA PHE A 213 -8.76 -3.88 -7.20
C PHE A 213 -9.69 -3.07 -6.31
N GLY A 214 -10.00 -1.83 -6.71
CA GLY A 214 -10.95 -0.97 -6.00
C GLY A 214 -12.43 -1.17 -6.38
N ALA A 215 -12.72 -1.97 -7.42
CA ALA A 215 -14.08 -2.12 -7.93
C ALA A 215 -14.98 -2.89 -6.96
N PHE A 216 -16.22 -2.42 -6.81
CA PHE A 216 -17.23 -3.17 -6.10
C PHE A 216 -17.76 -4.33 -6.96
N ASN A 217 -17.54 -5.56 -6.50
CA ASN A 217 -18.13 -6.76 -7.05
C ASN A 217 -19.02 -7.45 -6.01
N ILE A 218 -20.31 -7.61 -6.31
CA ILE A 218 -21.28 -8.22 -5.39
C ILE A 218 -20.93 -9.67 -5.04
N ALA A 219 -20.28 -10.39 -5.96
CA ALA A 219 -19.88 -11.78 -5.79
C ALA A 219 -18.82 -11.96 -4.70
N ASP A 220 -18.06 -10.90 -4.37
CA ASP A 220 -17.10 -10.91 -3.25
C ASP A 220 -17.79 -10.99 -1.88
N PHE A 221 -19.07 -10.62 -1.80
CA PHE A 221 -19.82 -10.51 -0.55
C PHE A 221 -21.01 -11.48 -0.48
N ILE A 222 -21.57 -11.84 -1.64
CA ILE A 222 -22.69 -12.78 -1.80
C ILE A 222 -22.32 -13.77 -2.93
N PRO A 223 -21.62 -14.88 -2.62
CA PRO A 223 -21.03 -15.75 -3.64
C PRO A 223 -22.03 -16.38 -4.63
N TRP A 224 -23.28 -16.62 -4.23
CA TRP A 224 -24.30 -17.19 -5.13
C TRP A 224 -24.79 -16.19 -6.20
N LEU A 225 -24.45 -14.90 -6.09
CA LEU A 225 -24.70 -13.87 -7.10
C LEU A 225 -23.54 -13.72 -8.09
N SER A 226 -22.62 -14.69 -8.17
CA SER A 226 -21.49 -14.68 -9.10
C SER A 226 -21.88 -14.61 -10.58
N TRP A 227 -23.10 -14.99 -10.93
CA TRP A 227 -23.66 -14.87 -12.28
C TRP A 227 -24.01 -13.43 -12.67
N PHE A 228 -24.12 -12.51 -11.70
CA PHE A 228 -24.54 -11.13 -11.91
C PHE A 228 -23.31 -10.21 -12.02
N ASP A 229 -22.91 -9.89 -13.26
CA ASP A 229 -21.77 -9.02 -13.58
C ASP A 229 -22.18 -7.84 -14.49
N PRO A 230 -22.97 -6.87 -13.97
CA PRO A 230 -23.47 -5.75 -14.77
C PRO A 230 -22.37 -4.78 -15.23
N GLN A 231 -21.21 -4.78 -14.54
CA GLN A 231 -20.07 -3.92 -14.85
C GLN A 231 -19.08 -4.57 -15.84
N GLY A 232 -19.32 -5.83 -16.23
CA GLY A 232 -18.41 -6.59 -17.11
C GLY A 232 -17.02 -6.81 -16.50
N LEU A 233 -16.92 -6.90 -15.17
CA LEU A 233 -15.67 -7.04 -14.45
C LEU A 233 -14.93 -8.32 -14.87
N ASN A 234 -15.64 -9.42 -15.13
CA ASN A 234 -15.00 -10.67 -15.53
C ASN A 234 -14.24 -10.52 -16.86
N GLN A 235 -14.82 -9.83 -17.84
CA GLN A 235 -14.17 -9.61 -19.13
C GLN A 235 -12.99 -8.63 -19.00
N ARG A 236 -13.15 -7.59 -18.17
CA ARG A 236 -12.07 -6.63 -17.88
C ARG A 236 -10.90 -7.29 -17.17
N LEU A 237 -11.17 -8.15 -16.19
CA LEU A 237 -10.17 -8.96 -15.49
C LEU A 237 -9.39 -9.85 -16.46
N PHE A 238 -10.09 -10.56 -17.35
CA PHE A 238 -9.46 -11.39 -18.38
C PHE A 238 -8.52 -10.59 -19.28
N LYS A 239 -8.99 -9.45 -19.81
CA LYS A 239 -8.19 -8.57 -20.68
C LYS A 239 -6.98 -8.00 -19.94
N ALA A 240 -7.17 -7.51 -18.71
CA ALA A 240 -6.10 -6.95 -17.90
C ALA A 240 -5.01 -8.00 -17.61
N ARG A 241 -5.41 -9.24 -17.27
CA ARG A 241 -4.48 -10.35 -17.08
C ARG A 241 -3.72 -10.69 -18.36
N GLN A 242 -4.41 -10.74 -19.50
CA GLN A 242 -3.78 -11.00 -20.79
C GLN A 242 -2.77 -9.93 -21.18
N SER A 243 -3.06 -8.64 -20.94
CA SER A 243 -2.11 -7.55 -21.16
C SER A 243 -0.89 -7.65 -20.25
N LEU A 244 -1.08 -7.95 -18.96
CA LEU A 244 0.04 -8.18 -18.05
C LEU A 244 0.89 -9.39 -18.49
N ASP A 245 0.24 -10.49 -18.84
CA ASP A 245 0.93 -11.69 -19.33
C ASP A 245 1.76 -11.35 -20.57
N GLY A 246 1.18 -10.70 -21.59
CA GLY A 246 1.92 -10.31 -22.81
C GLY A 246 3.12 -9.40 -22.52
N PHE A 247 2.92 -8.39 -21.66
CA PHE A 247 3.95 -7.42 -21.32
C PHE A 247 5.11 -8.05 -20.53
N ILE A 248 4.82 -8.75 -19.43
CA ILE A 248 5.87 -9.33 -18.58
C ILE A 248 6.53 -10.55 -19.23
N ASP A 249 5.79 -11.30 -20.05
CA ASP A 249 6.37 -12.45 -20.76
C ASP A 249 7.45 -12.02 -21.72
N HIS A 250 7.21 -10.93 -22.44
CA HIS A 250 8.22 -10.35 -23.31
C HIS A 250 9.49 -9.95 -22.54
N ILE A 251 9.33 -9.30 -21.37
CA ILE A 251 10.45 -8.94 -20.51
C ILE A 251 11.20 -10.19 -20.05
N ILE A 252 10.51 -11.20 -19.51
CA ILE A 252 11.14 -12.44 -19.04
C ILE A 252 11.92 -13.11 -20.18
N ASP A 253 11.31 -13.23 -21.35
CA ASP A 253 11.89 -13.91 -22.50
C ASP A 253 13.14 -13.15 -23.03
N ASP A 254 13.12 -11.82 -23.00
CA ASP A 254 14.27 -10.98 -23.35
C ASP A 254 15.46 -11.19 -22.40
N HIS A 255 15.22 -11.28 -21.09
CA HIS A 255 16.29 -11.55 -20.10
C HIS A 255 16.87 -12.95 -20.29
N MET A 256 16.01 -13.95 -20.52
CA MET A 256 16.43 -15.32 -20.81
C MET A 256 17.30 -15.40 -22.08
N GLN A 257 16.89 -14.73 -23.17
CA GLN A 257 17.67 -14.71 -24.42
C GLN A 257 19.02 -13.98 -24.27
N LYS A 258 19.07 -12.87 -23.53
CA LYS A 258 20.32 -12.16 -23.23
C LYS A 258 21.31 -13.07 -22.47
N LYS A 259 20.81 -13.85 -21.51
CA LYS A 259 21.62 -14.80 -20.73
C LYS A 259 22.19 -15.92 -21.60
N GLU A 260 21.41 -16.46 -22.53
CA GLU A 260 21.85 -17.48 -23.48
C GLU A 260 22.93 -16.95 -24.45
N LYS A 261 22.74 -15.73 -24.99
CA LYS A 261 23.70 -15.08 -25.89
C LYS A 261 25.05 -14.79 -25.22
N ASN A 262 25.06 -14.56 -23.91
CA ASN A 262 26.28 -14.31 -23.13
C ASN A 262 26.97 -15.59 -22.62
N HIS A 263 26.62 -16.77 -23.15
CA HIS A 263 27.19 -18.07 -22.76
C HIS A 263 27.10 -18.39 -21.25
N GLY A 264 26.12 -17.83 -20.54
CA GLY A 264 25.99 -18.03 -19.09
C GLY A 264 27.13 -17.44 -18.26
N LEU A 265 28.00 -16.60 -18.84
CA LEU A 265 28.92 -15.78 -18.07
C LEU A 265 28.09 -14.78 -17.27
N VAL A 266 28.08 -14.96 -15.95
CA VAL A 266 27.57 -13.96 -15.01
C VAL A 266 28.39 -12.70 -15.26
N LYS A 267 27.75 -11.65 -15.77
CA LYS A 267 28.36 -10.31 -15.79
C LYS A 267 28.77 -9.96 -14.36
N ASP A 268 29.79 -9.12 -14.21
CA ASP A 268 30.08 -8.50 -12.92
C ASP A 268 28.76 -7.99 -12.28
N ASN A 269 28.70 -8.09 -10.95
CA ASN A 269 27.50 -7.89 -10.11
C ASN A 269 26.74 -6.56 -10.34
N ASP A 270 27.30 -5.63 -11.12
CA ASP A 270 26.81 -4.28 -11.42
C ASP A 270 25.73 -4.21 -12.51
N ASP A 271 25.50 -5.28 -13.29
CA ASP A 271 24.60 -5.27 -14.47
C ASP A 271 23.41 -6.25 -14.34
N THR A 272 23.16 -6.80 -13.15
CA THR A 272 22.02 -7.70 -12.89
C THR A 272 20.83 -6.89 -12.37
N ASP A 273 19.61 -7.16 -12.86
CA ASP A 273 18.37 -6.56 -12.36
C ASP A 273 17.51 -7.55 -11.53
N MET A 274 16.32 -7.11 -11.10
CA MET A 274 15.43 -7.94 -10.27
C MET A 274 14.94 -9.18 -11.03
N VAL A 275 14.64 -9.06 -12.32
CA VAL A 275 14.18 -10.18 -13.13
C VAL A 275 15.28 -11.23 -13.25
N ASP A 276 16.52 -10.81 -13.46
CA ASP A 276 17.68 -11.71 -13.46
C ASP A 276 17.83 -12.47 -12.15
N ASP A 277 17.67 -11.79 -11.01
CA ASP A 277 17.74 -12.42 -9.68
C ASP A 277 16.59 -13.42 -9.44
N LEU A 278 15.38 -13.08 -9.87
CA LEU A 278 14.21 -13.96 -9.80
C LEU A 278 14.39 -15.19 -10.68
N LEU A 279 14.92 -15.02 -11.89
CA LEU A 279 15.23 -16.10 -12.83
C LEU A 279 16.39 -16.98 -12.37
N ALA A 280 17.42 -16.39 -11.75
CA ALA A 280 18.52 -17.14 -11.15
C ALA A 280 18.00 -18.08 -10.07
N PHE A 281 17.18 -17.54 -9.15
CA PHE A 281 16.54 -18.32 -8.09
C PHE A 281 15.65 -19.44 -8.65
N TYR A 282 14.81 -19.13 -9.65
CA TYR A 282 14.02 -20.12 -10.40
C TYR A 282 14.89 -21.23 -11.00
N SER A 283 16.05 -20.88 -11.57
CA SER A 283 16.94 -21.83 -12.25
C SER A 283 17.80 -22.70 -11.31
N GLU A 284 18.21 -22.18 -10.15
CA GLU A 284 18.96 -22.92 -9.13
C GLU A 284 18.09 -23.97 -8.44
N GLU A 285 16.82 -23.65 -8.20
CA GLU A 285 15.82 -24.59 -7.67
C GLU A 285 15.45 -25.67 -8.69
N ALA A 286 15.34 -25.33 -9.99
CA ALA A 286 15.08 -26.29 -11.06
C ALA A 286 16.20 -27.34 -11.24
N LYS A 287 17.43 -27.03 -10.81
CA LYS A 287 18.60 -27.92 -10.86
C LYS A 287 18.73 -28.85 -9.64
N GLY A 288 17.77 -28.85 -8.72
CA GLY A 288 17.75 -29.76 -7.56
C GLY A 288 18.77 -29.44 -6.47
N SER A 289 19.30 -28.21 -6.44
CA SER A 289 20.30 -27.75 -5.46
C SER A 289 19.69 -27.18 -4.17
N ALA A 290 18.36 -27.11 -4.10
CA ALA A 290 17.64 -26.56 -2.97
C ALA A 290 17.22 -27.66 -1.99
N SER A 291 17.26 -27.37 -0.68
CA SER A 291 16.75 -28.27 0.36
C SER A 291 15.28 -28.62 0.09
N ASP A 292 14.85 -29.83 0.47
CA ASP A 292 13.49 -30.38 0.27
C ASP A 292 12.35 -29.47 0.80
N ASP A 293 12.68 -28.50 1.67
CA ASP A 293 11.78 -27.48 2.25
C ASP A 293 11.72 -26.12 1.50
N SER A 294 12.39 -25.98 0.36
CA SER A 294 12.39 -24.73 -0.43
C SER A 294 11.16 -24.63 -1.34
N ILE A 295 10.49 -23.47 -1.33
CA ILE A 295 9.26 -23.28 -2.08
C ILE A 295 9.61 -22.90 -3.50
N LYS A 296 9.23 -23.78 -4.44
CA LYS A 296 9.50 -23.64 -5.86
C LYS A 296 8.84 -22.38 -6.43
N LEU A 297 9.65 -21.45 -6.90
CA LEU A 297 9.14 -20.35 -7.71
C LEU A 297 8.59 -20.87 -9.04
N THR A 298 7.49 -20.26 -9.48
CA THR A 298 6.92 -20.45 -10.82
C THR A 298 7.01 -19.15 -11.61
N ARG A 299 6.83 -19.24 -12.93
CA ARG A 299 6.76 -18.04 -13.78
C ARG A 299 5.65 -17.10 -13.34
N ASP A 300 4.51 -17.62 -12.91
CA ASP A 300 3.39 -16.85 -12.36
C ASP A 300 3.80 -16.08 -11.09
N ASN A 301 4.62 -16.67 -10.22
CA ASN A 301 5.18 -15.95 -9.06
C ASN A 301 6.06 -14.77 -9.50
N ILE A 302 6.91 -14.96 -10.51
CA ILE A 302 7.79 -13.90 -11.03
C ILE A 302 6.94 -12.74 -11.57
N LYS A 303 5.93 -13.03 -12.39
CA LYS A 303 5.00 -12.00 -12.91
C LYS A 303 4.30 -11.24 -11.80
N ALA A 304 3.80 -11.97 -10.80
CA ALA A 304 3.09 -11.41 -9.67
C ALA A 304 3.98 -10.50 -8.81
N ILE A 305 5.23 -10.89 -8.56
CA ILE A 305 6.21 -10.09 -7.79
C ILE A 305 6.62 -8.84 -8.55
N ILE A 306 6.84 -8.93 -9.87
CA ILE A 306 7.12 -7.75 -10.70
C ILE A 306 5.97 -6.76 -10.56
N MET A 307 4.72 -7.23 -10.68
CA MET A 307 3.54 -6.38 -10.54
C MET A 307 3.45 -5.71 -9.16
N ASP A 308 3.79 -6.40 -8.08
CA ASP A 308 3.83 -5.83 -6.72
C ASP A 308 4.83 -4.68 -6.60
N VAL A 309 6.04 -4.86 -7.13
CA VAL A 309 7.13 -3.88 -7.09
C VAL A 309 6.75 -2.64 -7.91
N MET A 310 6.28 -2.88 -9.12
CA MET A 310 5.80 -1.87 -10.06
C MET A 310 4.66 -1.03 -9.46
N PHE A 311 3.60 -1.68 -8.96
CA PHE A 311 2.46 -0.97 -8.37
C PHE A 311 2.84 -0.26 -7.07
N GLY A 312 3.61 -0.94 -6.20
CA GLY A 312 3.98 -0.44 -4.89
C GLY A 312 4.96 0.73 -4.93
N GLY A 313 5.90 0.75 -5.87
CA GLY A 313 6.99 1.73 -5.95
C GLY A 313 6.69 3.00 -6.74
N THR A 314 5.73 2.96 -7.68
CA THR A 314 5.43 4.11 -8.55
C THR A 314 4.47 5.11 -7.90
N GLU A 315 3.18 4.78 -7.77
CA GLU A 315 2.15 5.74 -7.35
C GLU A 315 2.36 6.24 -5.90
N THR A 316 2.86 5.38 -5.01
CA THR A 316 3.00 5.73 -3.57
C THR A 316 4.05 6.82 -3.35
N VAL A 317 5.21 6.70 -3.99
CA VAL A 317 6.31 7.67 -3.88
C VAL A 317 5.95 8.95 -4.64
N ALA A 318 5.34 8.82 -5.83
CA ALA A 318 4.87 9.97 -6.60
C ALA A 318 3.88 10.81 -5.78
N SER A 319 2.89 10.16 -5.18
CA SER A 319 1.90 10.81 -4.33
C SER A 319 2.54 11.48 -3.12
N ALA A 320 3.52 10.85 -2.46
CA ALA A 320 4.22 11.44 -1.33
C ALA A 320 5.01 12.71 -1.72
N ILE A 321 5.72 12.69 -2.86
CA ILE A 321 6.45 13.87 -3.36
C ILE A 321 5.46 14.98 -3.72
N GLU A 322 4.38 14.66 -4.42
CA GLU A 322 3.37 15.64 -4.82
C GLU A 322 2.67 16.29 -3.61
N TRP A 323 2.31 15.50 -2.59
CA TRP A 323 1.74 16.01 -1.34
C TRP A 323 2.74 16.87 -0.56
N ALA A 324 4.02 16.51 -0.53
CA ALA A 324 5.05 17.31 0.16
C ALA A 324 5.21 18.68 -0.49
N MET A 325 5.28 18.72 -1.83
CA MET A 325 5.35 19.97 -2.60
C MET A 325 4.08 20.80 -2.37
N ALA A 326 2.91 20.19 -2.42
CA ALA A 326 1.64 20.88 -2.23
C ALA A 326 1.48 21.48 -0.83
N GLU A 327 1.82 20.73 0.23
CA GLU A 327 1.72 21.24 1.60
C GLU A 327 2.70 22.38 1.86
N LEU A 328 3.94 22.28 1.35
CA LEU A 328 4.91 23.36 1.46
C LEU A 328 4.47 24.60 0.66
N MET A 329 3.95 24.44 -0.55
CA MET A 329 3.40 25.57 -1.31
C MET A 329 2.15 26.18 -0.66
N ARG A 330 1.37 25.37 0.07
CA ARG A 330 0.23 25.82 0.87
C ARG A 330 0.67 26.54 2.17
N SER A 331 1.87 26.24 2.68
CA SER A 331 2.48 26.87 3.85
C SER A 331 3.78 27.62 3.49
N PRO A 332 3.69 28.87 2.97
CA PRO A 332 4.85 29.64 2.54
C PRO A 332 5.92 29.85 3.63
N GLU A 333 5.52 29.91 4.89
CA GLU A 333 6.45 30.05 6.02
C GLU A 333 7.32 28.80 6.20
N ASP A 334 6.71 27.61 6.14
CA ASP A 334 7.43 26.34 6.21
C ASP A 334 8.30 26.10 4.98
N LEU A 335 7.79 26.42 3.79
CA LEU A 335 8.58 26.36 2.56
C LEU A 335 9.83 27.25 2.64
N LYS A 336 9.66 28.51 3.08
CA LYS A 336 10.78 29.44 3.26
C LYS A 336 11.80 28.89 4.27
N ARG A 337 11.33 28.27 5.36
CA ARG A 337 12.21 27.69 6.38
C ARG A 337 12.99 26.47 5.88
N VAL A 338 12.34 25.56 5.14
CA VAL A 338 13.02 24.46 4.45
C VAL A 338 14.07 24.99 3.48
N GLN A 339 13.69 26.00 2.70
CA GLN A 339 14.59 26.63 1.76
C GLN A 339 15.79 27.29 2.45
N GLN A 340 15.58 27.98 3.57
CA GLN A 340 16.65 28.57 4.37
C GLN A 340 17.62 27.50 4.89
N GLU A 341 17.11 26.40 5.45
CA GLU A 341 17.95 25.27 5.90
C GLU A 341 18.82 24.73 4.76
N LEU A 342 18.24 24.54 3.57
CA LEU A 342 18.97 24.08 2.37
C LEU A 342 20.10 25.06 1.99
N SER A 343 19.86 26.37 2.07
CA SER A 343 20.90 27.37 1.80
C SER A 343 22.01 27.39 2.85
N GLU A 344 21.69 27.18 4.12
CA GLU A 344 22.65 27.18 5.22
C GLU A 344 23.53 25.91 5.22
N VAL A 345 22.95 24.75 4.92
CA VAL A 345 23.65 23.46 4.94
C VAL A 345 24.44 23.23 3.66
N VAL A 346 23.85 23.51 2.49
CA VAL A 346 24.39 23.14 1.18
C VAL A 346 25.10 24.32 0.50
N GLY A 347 24.59 25.54 0.68
CA GLY A 347 24.99 26.72 -0.08
C GLY A 347 24.35 26.79 -1.47
N LEU A 348 24.50 27.92 -2.16
CA LEU A 348 23.90 28.13 -3.49
C LEU A 348 24.83 27.77 -4.66
N ASP A 349 26.09 27.43 -4.37
CA ASP A 349 27.15 27.21 -5.36
C ASP A 349 27.33 25.74 -5.76
N ARG A 350 26.58 24.83 -5.12
CA ARG A 350 26.58 23.40 -5.44
C ARG A 350 25.19 22.77 -5.27
N ARG A 351 25.04 21.56 -5.83
CA ARG A 351 23.87 20.71 -5.62
C ARG A 351 23.99 19.94 -4.29
N ILE A 352 22.86 19.43 -3.83
CA ILE A 352 22.78 18.58 -2.64
C ILE A 352 23.55 17.29 -2.87
N GLU A 353 24.29 16.85 -1.87
CA GLU A 353 24.92 15.54 -1.82
C GLU A 353 24.31 14.68 -0.70
N GLU A 354 24.50 13.36 -0.75
CA GLU A 354 23.95 12.45 0.25
C GLU A 354 24.42 12.72 1.68
N SER A 355 25.65 13.21 1.83
CA SER A 355 26.25 13.59 3.10
C SER A 355 25.53 14.77 3.78
N ASP A 356 24.78 15.57 3.02
CA ASP A 356 24.05 16.72 3.54
C ASP A 356 22.73 16.31 4.23
N PHE A 357 22.11 15.20 3.82
CA PHE A 357 20.78 14.80 4.28
C PHE A 357 20.71 14.64 5.78
N GLU A 358 21.78 14.18 6.44
CA GLU A 358 21.84 14.07 7.90
C GLU A 358 21.55 15.39 8.61
N LYS A 359 21.92 16.51 8.00
CA LYS A 359 21.80 17.87 8.56
C LYS A 359 20.47 18.56 8.20
N LEU A 360 19.73 18.08 7.20
CA LEU A 360 18.45 18.63 6.74
C LEU A 360 17.29 18.23 7.68
N THR A 361 17.31 18.76 8.90
CA THR A 361 16.42 18.37 9.99
C THR A 361 14.98 18.84 9.75
N TYR A 362 14.79 20.10 9.36
CA TYR A 362 13.48 20.68 9.13
C TYR A 362 12.81 20.08 7.90
N LEU A 363 13.56 19.83 6.82
CA LEU A 363 13.05 19.11 5.66
C LEU A 363 12.53 17.73 6.04
N LYS A 364 13.29 16.95 6.82
CA LYS A 364 12.83 15.64 7.31
C LYS A 364 11.55 15.76 8.14
N CYS A 365 11.43 16.80 8.96
CA CYS A 365 10.21 17.09 9.70
C CYS A 365 9.02 17.37 8.78
N SER A 366 9.22 18.13 7.71
CA SER A 366 8.19 18.43 6.70
C SER A 366 7.74 17.18 5.95
N LEU A 367 8.68 16.29 5.61
CA LEU A 367 8.36 15.01 4.95
C LEU A 367 7.61 14.06 5.90
N LYS A 368 7.99 14.00 7.18
CA LYS A 368 7.24 13.25 8.21
C LYS A 368 5.82 13.79 8.37
N GLU A 369 5.65 15.10 8.45
CA GLU A 369 4.33 15.72 8.56
C GLU A 369 3.47 15.48 7.32
N THR A 370 4.08 15.49 6.14
CA THR A 370 3.41 15.10 4.89
C THR A 370 2.89 13.67 4.98
N LEU A 371 3.72 12.71 5.38
CA LEU A 371 3.31 11.30 5.49
C LEU A 371 2.27 11.07 6.60
N ARG A 372 2.26 11.88 7.66
CA ARG A 372 1.24 11.82 8.72
C ARG A 372 -0.14 12.25 8.19
N LEU A 373 -0.17 13.37 7.47
CA LEU A 373 -1.41 13.91 6.91
C LEU A 373 -1.88 13.15 5.67
N HIS A 374 -0.95 12.72 4.82
CA HIS A 374 -1.22 12.13 3.52
C HIS A 374 -0.50 10.78 3.37
N PRO A 375 -0.83 9.77 4.20
CA PRO A 375 -0.28 8.44 4.02
C PRO A 375 -0.73 7.92 2.63
N PRO A 376 0.20 7.54 1.73
CA PRO A 376 -0.16 7.14 0.36
C PRO A 376 -1.17 5.99 0.31
N ILE A 377 -1.12 5.09 1.30
CA ILE A 377 -2.10 4.01 1.52
C ILE A 377 -2.82 4.28 2.85
N PRO A 378 -3.99 4.94 2.83
CA PRO A 378 -4.65 5.38 4.06
C PRO A 378 -5.37 4.26 4.83
N LEU A 379 -5.71 3.15 4.15
CA LEU A 379 -6.34 1.96 4.74
C LEU A 379 -5.42 0.74 4.57
N LEU A 380 -4.87 0.23 5.67
CA LEU A 380 -4.08 -1.00 5.67
C LEU A 380 -5.03 -2.19 5.83
N LEU A 381 -5.10 -3.06 4.82
CA LEU A 381 -6.03 -4.18 4.76
C LEU A 381 -5.40 -5.47 5.30
N HIS A 382 -6.06 -6.09 6.27
CA HIS A 382 -5.65 -7.32 6.94
C HIS A 382 -6.80 -8.31 6.97
N GLU A 383 -6.51 -9.59 7.16
CA GLU A 383 -7.49 -10.65 7.37
C GLU A 383 -7.07 -11.51 8.57
N THR A 384 -8.03 -11.93 9.39
CA THR A 384 -7.78 -12.84 10.51
C THR A 384 -7.65 -14.28 10.02
N SER A 385 -6.59 -14.98 10.45
CA SER A 385 -6.41 -16.41 10.18
C SER A 385 -7.29 -17.29 11.06
N GLU A 386 -7.59 -16.83 12.28
CA GLU A 386 -8.37 -17.51 13.30
C GLU A 386 -9.20 -16.52 14.12
N ASP A 387 -10.04 -17.06 15.01
CA ASP A 387 -10.82 -16.25 15.94
C ASP A 387 -9.90 -15.53 16.93
N ALA A 388 -10.17 -14.24 17.18
CA ALA A 388 -9.34 -13.40 18.05
C ALA A 388 -10.17 -12.56 19.02
N GLU A 389 -9.50 -12.09 20.07
CA GLU A 389 -10.00 -11.05 20.97
C GLU A 389 -9.18 -9.76 20.78
N VAL A 390 -9.86 -8.64 20.56
CA VAL A 390 -9.22 -7.32 20.45
C VAL A 390 -9.99 -6.33 21.31
N ALA A 391 -9.30 -5.68 22.24
CA ALA A 391 -9.90 -4.71 23.17
C ALA A 391 -11.18 -5.21 23.87
N GLY A 392 -11.24 -6.49 24.25
CA GLY A 392 -12.40 -7.10 24.91
C GLY A 392 -13.55 -7.51 23.98
N TYR A 393 -13.35 -7.45 22.66
CA TYR A 393 -14.35 -7.82 21.65
C TYR A 393 -13.91 -9.04 20.84
N TYR A 394 -14.88 -9.84 20.42
CA TYR A 394 -14.68 -11.00 19.56
C TYR A 394 -14.56 -10.59 18.08
N ILE A 395 -13.50 -11.08 17.43
CA ILE A 395 -13.24 -10.92 16.01
C ILE A 395 -13.19 -12.32 15.36
N PRO A 396 -14.16 -12.70 14.52
CA PRO A 396 -14.17 -14.01 13.86
C PRO A 396 -12.97 -14.22 12.94
N ALA A 397 -12.60 -15.47 12.71
CA ALA A 397 -11.72 -15.87 11.61
C ALA A 397 -12.25 -15.37 10.24
N LYS A 398 -11.35 -15.06 9.31
CA LYS A 398 -11.65 -14.51 7.97
C LYS A 398 -12.38 -13.16 7.99
N SER A 399 -12.26 -12.40 9.08
CA SER A 399 -12.73 -11.01 9.13
C SER A 399 -11.74 -10.11 8.39
N ARG A 400 -12.25 -9.19 7.55
CA ARG A 400 -11.41 -8.13 6.98
C ARG A 400 -11.21 -7.04 8.01
N VAL A 401 -9.96 -6.69 8.28
CA VAL A 401 -9.57 -5.66 9.22
C VAL A 401 -8.97 -4.49 8.46
N MET A 402 -9.58 -3.31 8.58
CA MET A 402 -9.20 -2.09 7.90
C MET A 402 -8.60 -1.12 8.91
N ILE A 403 -7.29 -0.98 8.90
CA ILE A 403 -6.58 -0.07 9.81
C ILE A 403 -6.45 1.27 9.11
N ASN A 404 -7.11 2.27 9.66
CA ASN A 404 -7.20 3.60 9.09
C ASN A 404 -6.03 4.46 9.54
N ALA A 405 -4.90 4.33 8.85
CA ALA A 405 -3.69 5.11 9.09
C ALA A 405 -3.96 6.62 8.97
N TRP A 406 -4.86 7.03 8.07
CA TRP A 406 -5.25 8.43 7.91
C TRP A 406 -5.97 9.00 9.14
N ALA A 407 -6.87 8.21 9.75
CA ALA A 407 -7.56 8.61 10.98
C ALA A 407 -6.62 8.58 12.19
N ILE A 408 -5.76 7.57 12.29
CA ILE A 408 -4.73 7.45 13.34
C ILE A 408 -3.78 8.64 13.31
N GLY A 409 -3.33 9.03 12.11
CA GLY A 409 -2.50 10.22 11.92
C GLY A 409 -3.20 11.52 12.33
N ARG A 410 -4.53 11.51 12.53
CA ARG A 410 -5.35 12.66 12.94
C ARG A 410 -6.05 12.47 14.28
N ASP A 411 -5.62 11.50 15.08
CA ASP A 411 -6.18 11.29 16.41
C ASP A 411 -5.81 12.48 17.33
N GLU A 412 -6.83 13.19 17.82
CA GLU A 412 -6.70 14.36 18.70
C GLU A 412 -6.02 14.01 20.04
N ASN A 413 -6.05 12.74 20.47
CA ASN A 413 -5.34 12.30 21.68
C ASN A 413 -3.84 12.12 21.46
N SER A 414 -3.43 11.91 20.20
CA SER A 414 -2.05 11.63 19.80
C SER A 414 -1.36 12.87 19.22
N TRP A 415 -2.12 13.75 18.56
CA TRP A 415 -1.59 14.88 17.79
C TRP A 415 -2.32 16.19 18.13
N GLU A 416 -1.56 17.18 18.61
CA GLU A 416 -2.01 18.58 18.76
C GLU A 416 -2.31 19.21 17.38
N ASP A 417 -3.47 19.84 17.20
CA ASP A 417 -3.93 20.40 15.92
C ASP A 417 -3.81 19.39 14.76
N PRO A 418 -4.49 18.23 14.81
CA PRO A 418 -4.19 17.08 13.95
C PRO A 418 -4.39 17.35 12.45
N ASP A 419 -5.30 18.24 12.08
CA ASP A 419 -5.57 18.55 10.67
C ASP A 419 -4.62 19.61 10.07
N THR A 420 -3.76 20.22 10.89
CA THR A 420 -2.86 21.30 10.46
C THR A 420 -1.50 20.74 10.07
N PHE A 421 -0.98 21.16 8.91
CA PHE A 421 0.41 20.91 8.51
C PHE A 421 1.34 21.76 9.38
N LYS A 422 2.04 21.10 10.33
CA LYS A 422 2.91 21.74 11.31
C LYS A 422 4.21 20.93 11.46
N PRO A 423 5.16 21.02 10.50
CA PRO A 423 6.42 20.27 10.53
C PRO A 423 7.18 20.39 11.85
N SER A 424 7.15 21.58 12.45
CA SER A 424 7.79 21.88 13.74
C SER A 424 7.42 20.93 14.88
N ARG A 425 6.30 20.20 14.79
CA ARG A 425 5.94 19.16 15.79
C ARG A 425 6.98 18.05 15.88
N PHE A 426 7.67 17.73 14.79
CA PHE A 426 8.70 16.69 14.73
C PHE A 426 10.10 17.16 15.17
N LEU A 427 10.25 18.44 15.54
CA LEU A 427 11.50 18.95 16.12
C LEU A 427 11.66 18.62 17.60
N ARG A 428 10.55 18.29 18.28
CA ARG A 428 10.58 17.97 19.72
C ARG A 428 11.19 16.57 19.91
N ASP A 429 11.95 16.40 20.98
CA ASP A 429 12.44 15.07 21.36
C ASP A 429 11.28 14.15 21.76
N GLY A 430 11.39 12.85 21.43
CA GLY A 430 10.42 11.83 21.81
C GLY A 430 9.12 11.80 20.99
N VAL A 431 9.04 12.57 19.90
CA VAL A 431 7.89 12.56 18.98
C VAL A 431 7.80 11.20 18.26
N PRO A 432 6.59 10.66 18.02
CA PRO A 432 6.39 9.43 17.27
C PRO A 432 7.23 9.33 15.99
N ASP A 433 7.87 8.18 15.78
CA ASP A 433 8.59 7.86 14.55
C ASP A 433 7.98 6.62 13.87
N PHE A 434 8.02 6.58 12.53
CA PHE A 434 7.44 5.48 11.75
C PHE A 434 8.34 4.22 11.74
N LYS A 435 9.36 4.16 12.61
CA LYS A 435 10.29 3.01 12.73
C LYS A 435 9.68 1.78 13.42
N GLY A 436 8.36 1.78 13.63
CA GLY A 436 7.57 0.59 13.96
C GLY A 436 7.11 0.47 15.42
N SER A 437 7.58 1.34 16.33
CA SER A 437 7.17 1.32 17.74
C SER A 437 6.03 2.29 18.08
N ASN A 438 5.84 3.33 17.29
CA ASN A 438 4.81 4.34 17.51
C ASN A 438 3.62 4.08 16.60
N PHE A 439 2.49 3.67 17.18
CA PHE A 439 1.29 3.31 16.42
C PHE A 439 0.43 4.51 16.08
N GLU A 440 0.77 5.67 16.63
CA GLU A 440 0.24 6.99 16.31
C GLU A 440 0.75 7.48 14.94
N PHE A 441 1.82 6.86 14.41
CA PHE A 441 2.45 7.21 13.14
C PHE A 441 2.87 5.97 12.32
N ILE A 442 1.98 5.46 11.46
CA ILE A 442 2.19 4.21 10.70
C ILE A 442 2.03 4.34 9.17
N PRO A 443 2.68 5.32 8.51
CA PRO A 443 2.55 5.52 7.06
C PRO A 443 3.09 4.34 6.23
N PHE A 444 3.94 3.50 6.81
CA PHE A 444 4.49 2.28 6.19
C PHE A 444 3.90 0.99 6.79
N GLY A 445 2.81 1.09 7.56
CA GLY A 445 2.28 0.01 8.39
C GLY A 445 3.23 -0.38 9.52
N SER A 446 3.03 -1.57 10.10
CA SER A 446 3.89 -2.12 11.15
C SER A 446 3.85 -3.65 11.17
N GLY A 447 4.65 -4.27 12.02
CA GLY A 447 4.74 -5.72 12.20
C GLY A 447 5.24 -6.48 10.96
N ARG A 448 4.80 -7.73 10.81
CA ARG A 448 5.18 -8.61 9.69
C ARG A 448 4.88 -7.97 8.34
N ARG A 449 3.78 -7.22 8.23
CA ARG A 449 3.30 -6.61 6.98
C ARG A 449 3.79 -5.18 6.74
N SER A 450 4.78 -4.72 7.50
CA SER A 450 5.47 -3.43 7.26
C SER A 450 6.02 -3.35 5.83
N CYS A 451 6.06 -2.14 5.26
CA CYS A 451 6.51 -1.93 3.89
C CYS A 451 7.94 -2.44 3.67
N PRO A 452 8.18 -3.37 2.72
CA PRO A 452 9.53 -3.85 2.41
C PRO A 452 10.37 -2.82 1.65
N GLY A 453 9.73 -1.91 0.90
CA GLY A 453 10.38 -0.86 0.11
C GLY A 453 10.59 0.47 0.83
N MET A 454 10.38 0.53 2.16
CA MET A 454 10.40 1.78 2.94
C MET A 454 11.70 2.58 2.74
N GLN A 455 12.86 1.93 2.75
CA GLN A 455 14.14 2.62 2.64
C GLN A 455 14.36 3.25 1.27
N LEU A 456 14.05 2.53 0.20
CA LEU A 456 14.17 3.02 -1.17
C LEU A 456 13.15 4.15 -1.44
N GLY A 457 11.91 3.98 -1.00
CA GLY A 457 10.87 5.00 -1.14
C GLY A 457 11.19 6.30 -0.40
N LEU A 458 11.71 6.20 0.83
CA LEU A 458 12.17 7.38 1.58
C LEU A 458 13.37 8.04 0.90
N PHE A 459 14.31 7.27 0.35
CA PHE A 459 15.44 7.84 -0.38
C PHE A 459 14.99 8.63 -1.63
N ALA A 460 14.06 8.07 -2.41
CA ALA A 460 13.50 8.77 -3.57
C ALA A 460 12.71 10.02 -3.16
N LEU A 461 11.90 9.95 -2.11
CA LEU A 461 11.16 11.09 -1.57
C LEU A 461 12.11 12.20 -1.10
N ASP A 462 13.08 11.85 -0.26
CA ASP A 462 14.06 12.76 0.30
C ASP A 462 14.86 13.42 -0.84
N LEU A 463 15.42 12.64 -1.76
CA LEU A 463 16.29 13.14 -2.83
C LEU A 463 15.52 14.07 -3.79
N ALA A 464 14.31 13.66 -4.21
CA ALA A 464 13.50 14.44 -5.14
C ALA A 464 13.05 15.77 -4.53
N VAL A 465 12.44 15.74 -3.33
CA VAL A 465 11.93 16.97 -2.70
C VAL A 465 13.08 17.92 -2.35
N SER A 466 14.20 17.40 -1.82
CA SER A 466 15.37 18.23 -1.52
C SER A 466 15.87 18.96 -2.77
N HIS A 467 16.04 18.24 -3.88
CA HIS A 467 16.50 18.84 -5.14
C HIS A 467 15.52 19.85 -5.72
N LEU A 468 14.22 19.54 -5.72
CA LEU A 468 13.21 20.45 -6.24
C LEU A 468 13.18 21.76 -5.44
N LEU A 469 13.32 21.71 -4.11
CA LEU A 469 13.27 22.89 -3.24
C LEU A 469 14.60 23.65 -3.13
N HIS A 470 15.72 22.97 -3.34
CA HIS A 470 17.05 23.57 -3.36
C HIS A 470 17.33 24.29 -4.67
N CYS A 471 17.14 23.58 -5.78
CA CYS A 471 17.46 24.09 -7.11
C CYS A 471 16.49 25.17 -7.59
N PHE A 472 15.25 25.17 -7.08
CA PHE A 472 14.18 26.05 -7.56
C PHE A 472 13.38 26.71 -6.43
N THR A 473 12.84 27.88 -6.75
CA THR A 473 11.73 28.51 -6.05
C THR A 473 10.45 28.23 -6.84
N TRP A 474 9.34 27.99 -6.14
CA TRP A 474 8.08 27.56 -6.75
C TRP A 474 6.97 28.55 -6.46
N GLU A 475 6.23 28.91 -7.50
CA GLU A 475 5.06 29.79 -7.42
C GLU A 475 3.83 29.07 -7.97
N LEU A 476 2.65 29.35 -7.39
CA LEU A 476 1.39 28.86 -7.94
C LEU A 476 1.02 29.67 -9.19
N PRO A 477 0.45 29.05 -10.23
CA PRO A 477 0.12 29.72 -11.48
C PRO A 477 -0.96 30.78 -11.29
N ASP A 478 -1.00 31.75 -12.21
CA ASP A 478 -2.08 32.74 -12.35
C ASP A 478 -2.38 33.58 -11.09
N GLY A 479 -1.39 33.73 -10.20
CA GLY A 479 -1.54 34.48 -8.94
C GLY A 479 -2.41 33.78 -7.89
N MET A 480 -2.65 32.48 -8.05
CA MET A 480 -3.40 31.65 -7.10
C MET A 480 -2.80 31.75 -5.70
N LYS A 481 -3.67 31.93 -4.70
CA LYS A 481 -3.24 31.99 -3.30
C LYS A 481 -3.01 30.58 -2.75
N PRO A 482 -2.09 30.40 -1.78
CA PRO A 482 -1.87 29.13 -1.10
C PRO A 482 -3.16 28.48 -0.55
N SER A 483 -4.09 29.30 -0.01
CA SER A 483 -5.37 28.84 0.53
C SER A 483 -6.37 28.33 -0.52
N GLU A 484 -6.16 28.63 -1.79
CA GLU A 484 -7.03 28.22 -2.91
C GLU A 484 -6.60 26.87 -3.50
N LEU A 485 -5.44 26.33 -3.07
CA LEU A 485 -4.94 25.04 -3.54
C LEU A 485 -5.88 23.92 -3.09
N ASP A 486 -6.39 23.13 -4.05
CA ASP A 486 -7.20 21.95 -3.76
C ASP A 486 -6.38 20.90 -2.99
N MET A 487 -6.89 20.45 -1.83
CA MET A 487 -6.23 19.46 -0.97
C MET A 487 -7.08 18.19 -0.81
N ASN A 488 -7.99 17.94 -1.75
CA ASN A 488 -8.75 16.70 -1.80
C ASN A 488 -7.92 15.55 -2.38
N ASP A 489 -8.27 14.34 -1.96
CA ASP A 489 -7.69 13.08 -2.44
C ASP A 489 -8.70 12.28 -3.27
N VAL A 490 -8.19 11.38 -4.10
CA VAL A 490 -9.00 10.34 -4.75
C VAL A 490 -9.04 9.12 -3.84
N PHE A 491 -10.22 8.53 -3.67
CA PHE A 491 -10.35 7.25 -2.96
C PHE A 491 -9.95 6.08 -3.88
N GLY A 492 -9.09 5.21 -3.37
CA GLY A 492 -8.66 3.98 -4.03
C GLY A 492 -7.74 3.18 -3.10
N LEU A 493 -6.97 2.26 -3.68
CA LEU A 493 -5.90 1.57 -2.93
C LEU A 493 -4.81 2.57 -2.46
N THR A 494 -4.54 3.59 -3.26
CA THR A 494 -3.74 4.77 -2.91
C THR A 494 -4.62 6.02 -2.83
N ALA A 495 -4.11 7.08 -2.20
CA ALA A 495 -4.79 8.38 -2.07
C ALA A 495 -4.00 9.55 -2.70
N PRO A 496 -3.83 9.56 -4.03
CA PRO A 496 -3.23 10.70 -4.73
C PRO A 496 -4.13 11.92 -4.65
N ARG A 497 -3.57 13.10 -4.95
CA ARG A 497 -4.33 14.34 -5.05
C ARG A 497 -5.42 14.22 -6.13
N ALA A 498 -6.60 14.78 -5.84
CA ALA A 498 -7.70 14.86 -6.79
C ALA A 498 -7.35 15.74 -7.99
N THR A 499 -6.67 16.86 -7.73
CA THR A 499 -6.18 17.78 -8.75
C THR A 499 -4.65 17.80 -8.72
N ARG A 500 -4.03 17.47 -9.87
CA ARG A 500 -2.57 17.45 -10.02
C ARG A 500 -1.97 18.83 -9.73
N LEU A 501 -0.86 18.85 -9.00
CA LEU A 501 -0.17 20.10 -8.65
C LEU A 501 0.51 20.69 -9.88
N ILE A 502 0.15 21.92 -10.24
CA ILE A 502 0.81 22.72 -11.27
C ILE A 502 1.51 23.89 -10.58
N ALA A 503 2.78 24.11 -10.90
CA ALA A 503 3.57 25.20 -10.33
C ALA A 503 4.60 25.73 -11.33
N ILE A 504 5.05 26.97 -11.12
CA ILE A 504 6.02 27.66 -11.97
C ILE A 504 7.37 27.67 -11.23
N PRO A 505 8.41 27.00 -11.76
CA PRO A 505 9.75 27.01 -11.18
C PRO A 505 10.55 28.23 -11.62
N THR A 506 11.30 28.81 -10.69
CA THR A 506 12.37 29.78 -10.95
C THR A 506 13.69 29.26 -10.40
N LYS A 507 14.77 29.39 -11.16
CA LYS A 507 16.10 28.89 -10.73
C LYS A 507 16.55 29.63 -9.46
N ARG A 508 16.95 28.87 -8.44
CA ARG A 508 17.39 29.38 -7.13
C ARG A 508 18.91 29.32 -6.91
N VAL A 509 19.55 28.27 -7.39
CA VAL A 509 21.01 28.07 -7.23
C VAL A 509 21.82 28.79 -8.29
N VAL A 510 23.06 29.15 -7.95
CA VAL A 510 24.03 29.77 -8.88
C VAL A 510 24.70 28.71 -9.75
N CYS A 511 24.92 27.51 -9.20
CA CYS A 511 25.57 26.41 -9.90
C CYS A 511 24.84 25.99 -11.18
N ARG A 512 25.55 25.28 -12.07
CA ARG A 512 24.92 24.69 -13.25
C ARG A 512 24.03 23.52 -12.82
N LEU A 513 22.87 23.41 -13.47
CA LEU A 513 21.90 22.33 -13.29
C LEU A 513 21.91 21.36 -14.48
N GLY A 514 22.88 21.52 -15.39
CA GLY A 514 23.08 20.76 -16.62
C GLY A 514 24.45 20.14 -16.64
#